data_AF-A0A1F8AAF9-F1
#
_entry.id   AF-A0A1F8AAF9-F1
#
_cell.length_a   1.000
_cell.length_b   1.000
_cell.length_c   1.000
_cell.angle_alpha   90.00
_cell.angle_beta   90.00
_cell.angle_gamma   90.00
#
_symmetry.space_group_name_H-M   'P 1'
#
loop_
_entity.id
_entity.type
_entity.pdbx_description
1 polymer ?
#
loop_
_entity_poly.entity_id
_entity_poly.type
_entity_poly.pdbx_seq_one_letter_code
_entity_poly.pdbx_strand_id
1 'polypeptide(L)'
;ETFSTIHSALYNHQVVVFKNQHHLSPRAQYLLTQRFDPSSTQYGHGKTIDAKRSILHPDLKTVPHQPQVQIIGHGSIDSYEGLSNFQLKHPHHKTFHRDVIPPEEDYDFTRFYRWHIDAALYEYYPPKVTTLLAVKVPKGRRQTLRYDDESNETMDVPLGTTAFVTGERMFEMLSDEDKEFVLGSKVEYAPHPYIWMSPARSLPTGLGLYSEGLELPESELPPIDQSKIMILPMVWKNPVTGKPALQIHPSAVRKIHQKDGSVIDDLARVREIVYRLQRPGISPKHVYAHDWEEGDLVLFHNRGVLHSVVGAFGDDEVRLFRQCNLAAGEAPVGMRD
;
A
#
# COMPACT_ATOMS: atom_id res chain seq x y z
N GLU A 1 -7.77 2.27 29.01
CA GLU A 1 -9.05 1.77 28.48
C GLU A 1 -9.27 2.16 27.03
N THR A 2 -9.42 3.45 26.69
CA THR A 2 -9.74 3.94 25.32
C THR A 2 -8.86 3.38 24.20
N PHE A 3 -7.53 3.35 24.39
CA PHE A 3 -6.64 2.81 23.36
C PHE A 3 -6.78 1.30 23.17
N SER A 4 -7.10 0.55 24.23
CA SER A 4 -7.36 -0.90 24.12
C SER A 4 -8.57 -1.16 23.22
N THR A 5 -9.61 -0.32 23.33
CA THR A 5 -10.78 -0.36 22.45
C THR A 5 -10.41 -0.07 21.01
N ILE A 6 -9.62 0.99 20.75
CA ILE A 6 -9.15 1.34 19.39
C ILE A 6 -8.30 0.22 18.80
N HIS A 7 -7.36 -0.31 19.59
CA HIS A 7 -6.51 -1.42 19.19
C HIS A 7 -7.34 -2.64 18.82
N SER A 8 -8.25 -3.06 19.71
CA SER A 8 -9.13 -4.20 19.46
C SER A 8 -10.01 -3.98 18.25
N ALA A 9 -10.61 -2.80 18.08
CA ALA A 9 -11.42 -2.47 16.92
C ALA A 9 -10.61 -2.58 15.62
N LEU A 10 -9.39 -2.05 15.59
CA LEU A 10 -8.53 -2.11 14.41
C LEU A 10 -8.26 -3.55 13.97
N TYR A 11 -7.84 -4.41 14.88
CA TYR A 11 -7.50 -5.79 14.52
C TYR A 11 -8.72 -6.70 14.27
N ASN A 12 -9.90 -6.33 14.77
CA ASN A 12 -11.14 -7.05 14.46
C ASN A 12 -11.78 -6.61 13.13
N HIS A 13 -11.65 -5.33 12.77
CA HIS A 13 -12.33 -4.74 11.61
C HIS A 13 -11.39 -4.39 10.46
N GLN A 14 -10.07 -4.48 10.66
CA GLN A 14 -8.99 -4.16 9.71
C GLN A 14 -8.88 -2.67 9.32
N VAL A 15 -10.00 -1.96 9.18
CA VAL A 15 -10.08 -0.52 8.88
C VAL A 15 -11.07 0.12 9.84
N VAL A 16 -10.68 1.21 10.49
CA VAL A 16 -11.50 1.97 11.45
C VAL A 16 -11.45 3.45 11.11
N VAL A 17 -12.62 4.10 11.12
CA VAL A 17 -12.76 5.52 10.78
C VAL A 17 -13.20 6.30 12.01
N PHE A 18 -12.47 7.37 12.34
CA PHE A 18 -12.86 8.37 13.32
C PHE A 18 -13.27 9.64 12.58
N LYS A 19 -14.55 9.98 12.66
CA LYS A 19 -15.12 11.18 12.01
C LYS A 19 -14.72 12.45 12.78
N ASN A 20 -14.79 13.60 12.11
CA ASN A 20 -14.68 14.95 12.71
C ASN A 20 -13.36 15.24 13.46
N GLN A 21 -12.23 14.70 12.99
CA GLN A 21 -10.90 14.84 13.61
C GLN A 21 -10.07 16.01 13.05
N HIS A 22 -10.71 17.07 12.53
CA HIS A 22 -10.03 18.25 11.95
C HIS A 22 -8.97 18.86 12.88
N HIS A 23 -9.21 18.82 14.19
CA HIS A 23 -8.33 19.42 15.20
C HIS A 23 -7.09 18.57 15.54
N LEU A 24 -6.98 17.34 15.01
CA LEU A 24 -5.89 16.45 15.37
C LEU A 24 -4.57 17.09 14.91
N SER A 25 -3.61 17.26 15.81
CA SER A 25 -2.28 17.78 15.45
C SER A 25 -1.42 16.67 14.83
N PRO A 26 -0.39 16.99 14.03
CA PRO A 26 0.53 15.97 13.52
C PRO A 26 1.20 15.19 14.64
N ARG A 27 1.54 15.86 15.75
CA ARG A 27 2.09 15.20 16.94
C ARG A 27 1.11 14.19 17.54
N ALA A 28 -0.18 14.53 17.66
CA ALA A 28 -1.18 13.59 18.16
C ALA A 28 -1.37 12.39 17.22
N GLN A 29 -1.37 12.62 15.90
CA GLN A 29 -1.41 11.55 14.90
C GLN A 29 -0.21 10.61 15.01
N TYR A 30 1.00 11.16 15.13
CA TYR A 30 2.22 10.40 15.35
C TYR A 30 2.14 9.56 16.64
N LEU A 31 1.78 10.19 17.76
CA LEU A 31 1.68 9.50 19.05
C LEU A 31 0.64 8.37 19.00
N LEU A 32 -0.52 8.58 18.38
CA LEU A 32 -1.52 7.53 18.20
C LEU A 32 -0.96 6.35 17.38
N THR A 33 -0.28 6.64 16.27
CA THR A 33 0.34 5.63 15.40
C THR A 33 1.40 4.84 16.16
N GLN A 34 2.29 5.53 16.89
CA GLN A 34 3.36 4.92 17.67
C GLN A 34 2.85 4.02 18.80
N ARG A 35 1.65 4.26 19.35
CA ARG A 35 1.11 3.38 20.41
C ARG A 35 0.87 1.93 19.97
N PHE A 36 0.78 1.67 18.66
CA PHE A 36 0.70 0.30 18.13
C PHE A 36 2.07 -0.40 18.07
N ASP A 37 3.15 0.37 18.02
CA ASP A 37 4.53 -0.12 18.12
C ASP A 37 5.42 0.92 18.82
N PRO A 38 5.52 0.87 20.17
CA PRO A 38 6.30 1.85 20.94
C PRO A 38 7.80 1.86 20.61
N SER A 39 8.32 0.79 19.99
CA SER A 39 9.72 0.72 19.55
C SER A 39 9.98 1.51 18.26
N SER A 40 8.91 1.82 17.52
CA SER A 40 8.99 2.46 16.22
C SER A 40 9.10 3.98 16.35
N THR A 41 10.11 4.56 15.71
CA THR A 41 10.40 6.02 15.76
C THR A 41 10.64 6.65 14.40
N GLN A 42 10.81 5.83 13.36
CA GLN A 42 11.19 6.25 12.01
C GLN A 42 10.03 6.04 11.03
N TYR A 43 9.99 6.87 9.99
CA TYR A 43 9.03 6.72 8.89
C TYR A 43 9.17 5.34 8.21
N GLY A 44 8.06 4.74 7.77
CA GLY A 44 8.00 3.36 7.27
C GLY A 44 8.93 3.01 6.11
N HIS A 45 9.35 4.01 5.32
CA HIS A 45 10.29 3.85 4.20
C HIS A 45 11.70 4.38 4.50
N GLY A 46 12.00 4.76 5.75
CA GLY A 46 13.29 5.34 6.11
C GLY A 46 13.65 6.59 5.29
N LYS A 47 14.95 6.83 5.07
CA LYS A 47 15.43 7.80 4.08
C LYS A 47 15.58 7.08 2.74
N THR A 48 14.87 7.53 1.71
CA THR A 48 15.04 6.96 0.37
C THR A 48 16.42 7.31 -0.17
N ILE A 49 17.23 6.27 -0.38
CA ILE A 49 18.48 6.36 -1.14
C ILE A 49 18.09 6.55 -2.61
N ASP A 50 18.69 7.53 -3.28
CA ASP A 50 18.43 7.83 -4.71
C ASP A 50 16.95 8.08 -5.06
N ALA A 51 16.37 9.10 -4.43
CA ALA A 51 14.97 9.48 -4.61
C ALA A 51 14.55 9.77 -6.06
N LYS A 52 15.50 10.06 -6.98
CA LYS A 52 15.21 10.32 -8.40
C LYS A 52 14.86 9.04 -9.18
N ARG A 53 15.42 7.90 -8.78
CA ARG A 53 15.17 6.59 -9.43
C ARG A 53 14.09 5.77 -8.73
N SER A 54 13.67 6.18 -7.54
CA SER A 54 12.62 5.50 -6.77
C SER A 54 11.21 5.93 -7.19
N ILE A 55 10.30 4.97 -7.31
CA ILE A 55 8.89 5.24 -7.63
C ILE A 55 8.06 5.77 -6.44
N LEU A 56 8.64 5.91 -5.24
CA LEU A 56 7.90 6.30 -4.03
C LEU A 56 7.82 7.83 -3.79
N HIS A 57 8.71 8.62 -4.37
CA HIS A 57 9.09 9.90 -3.74
C HIS A 57 8.83 11.24 -4.46
N PRO A 58 8.40 11.36 -5.73
CA PRO A 58 8.20 12.70 -6.29
C PRO A 58 7.09 13.49 -5.56
N ASP A 59 6.20 12.82 -4.81
CA ASP A 59 4.90 13.38 -4.46
C ASP A 59 4.66 13.63 -2.95
N LEU A 60 5.59 13.22 -2.07
CA LEU A 60 5.46 13.39 -0.61
C LEU A 60 6.08 14.72 -0.13
N LYS A 61 5.43 15.39 0.82
CA LYS A 61 6.00 16.55 1.54
C LYS A 61 6.04 16.27 3.04
N THR A 62 7.18 16.46 3.69
CA THR A 62 7.35 16.19 5.12
C THR A 62 6.86 17.37 5.98
N VAL A 63 6.11 17.10 7.05
CA VAL A 63 5.77 18.12 8.07
C VAL A 63 7.05 18.52 8.84
N PRO A 64 7.54 19.78 8.74
CA PRO A 64 8.84 20.16 9.32
C PRO A 64 8.96 19.96 10.83
N HIS A 65 7.87 20.20 11.57
CA HIS A 65 7.84 20.09 13.03
C HIS A 65 7.50 18.68 13.55
N GLN A 66 7.11 17.75 12.65
CA GLN A 66 6.84 16.35 12.97
C GLN A 66 7.14 15.45 11.75
N PRO A 67 8.42 15.14 11.46
CA PRO A 67 8.83 14.49 10.21
C PRO A 67 8.29 13.08 9.95
N GLN A 68 7.74 12.41 10.95
CA GLN A 68 7.06 11.12 10.81
C GLN A 68 5.69 11.24 10.12
N VAL A 69 5.16 12.46 10.00
CA VAL A 69 3.91 12.75 9.33
C VAL A 69 4.21 13.36 7.96
N GLN A 70 3.70 12.70 6.92
CA GLN A 70 3.82 13.11 5.53
C GLN A 70 2.54 13.79 5.07
N ILE A 71 2.65 14.75 4.17
CA ILE A 71 1.57 15.42 3.47
C ILE A 71 1.51 14.85 2.06
N ILE A 72 0.32 14.38 1.68
CA ILE A 72 0.03 13.75 0.39
C ILE A 72 -1.23 14.37 -0.21
N GLY A 73 -1.37 14.38 -1.52
CA GLY A 73 -2.53 15.05 -2.13
C GLY A 73 -2.40 15.35 -3.61
N HIS A 74 -3.18 16.31 -4.07
CA HIS A 74 -3.18 16.88 -5.41
C HIS A 74 -3.42 18.39 -5.34
N GLY A 75 -2.86 19.13 -6.28
CA GLY A 75 -3.13 20.55 -6.46
C GLY A 75 -2.14 21.46 -5.75
N SER A 76 -2.26 22.75 -6.01
CA SER A 76 -1.46 23.79 -5.37
C SER A 76 -2.00 24.11 -3.98
N ILE A 77 -1.10 24.21 -3.00
CA ILE A 77 -1.42 24.51 -1.59
C ILE A 77 -0.67 25.76 -1.15
N ASP A 78 -1.42 26.79 -0.74
CA ASP A 78 -0.87 28.07 -0.29
C ASP A 78 -0.03 27.92 0.98
N SER A 79 -0.59 27.27 2.00
CA SER A 79 0.16 26.91 3.21
C SER A 79 -0.50 25.77 3.97
N TYR A 80 0.33 24.93 4.60
CA TYR A 80 -0.12 23.89 5.52
C TYR A 80 1.05 23.41 6.39
N GLU A 81 0.83 23.29 7.71
CA GLU A 81 1.79 22.71 8.66
C GLU A 81 3.23 23.27 8.59
N GLY A 82 3.36 24.57 8.28
CA GLY A 82 4.66 25.25 8.18
C GLY A 82 5.32 25.20 6.78
N LEU A 83 4.68 24.58 5.79
CA LEU A 83 5.05 24.69 4.38
C LEU A 83 4.21 25.78 3.71
N SER A 84 4.77 26.43 2.69
CA SER A 84 4.09 27.44 1.87
C SER A 84 4.34 27.21 0.38
N ASN A 85 3.36 27.59 -0.44
CA ASN A 85 3.41 27.61 -1.91
C ASN A 85 3.97 26.31 -2.51
N PHE A 86 3.36 25.18 -2.18
CA PHE A 86 3.83 23.87 -2.64
C PHE A 86 2.79 23.15 -3.47
N GLN A 87 3.26 22.39 -4.45
CA GLN A 87 2.43 21.52 -5.28
C GLN A 87 2.42 20.10 -4.69
N LEU A 88 1.24 19.51 -4.61
CA LEU A 88 1.05 18.08 -4.41
C LEU A 88 0.62 17.44 -5.72
N LYS A 89 0.99 16.17 -5.90
CA LYS A 89 0.63 15.39 -7.09
C LYS A 89 0.10 14.04 -6.65
N HIS A 90 -1.14 13.75 -7.05
CA HIS A 90 -1.72 12.44 -6.79
C HIS A 90 -1.14 11.43 -7.77
N PRO A 91 -0.80 10.21 -7.32
CA PRO A 91 -0.38 9.15 -8.22
C PRO A 91 -1.46 8.86 -9.26
N HIS A 92 -1.04 8.66 -10.50
CA HIS A 92 -1.95 8.55 -11.63
C HIS A 92 -1.63 7.29 -12.42
N HIS A 93 -2.64 6.52 -12.84
CA HIS A 93 -2.42 5.25 -13.55
C HIS A 93 -1.45 5.40 -14.75
N LYS A 94 -1.58 6.48 -15.54
CA LYS A 94 -0.71 6.79 -16.68
C LYS A 94 0.80 6.87 -16.40
N THR A 95 1.22 7.05 -15.15
CA THR A 95 2.64 7.11 -14.78
C THR A 95 3.22 5.76 -14.35
N PHE A 96 2.40 4.74 -14.15
CA PHE A 96 2.84 3.47 -13.57
C PHE A 96 2.33 2.23 -14.32
N HIS A 97 1.17 2.31 -14.96
CA HIS A 97 0.57 1.23 -15.73
C HIS A 97 1.16 1.16 -17.13
N ARG A 98 1.24 -0.04 -17.71
CA ARG A 98 1.62 -0.21 -19.11
C ARG A 98 0.48 0.22 -20.04
N ASP A 99 -0.71 -0.30 -19.74
CA ASP A 99 -1.92 -0.10 -20.54
C ASP A 99 -2.81 0.94 -19.85
N VAL A 100 -2.56 2.21 -20.21
CA VAL A 100 -3.19 3.38 -19.60
C VAL A 100 -4.60 3.59 -20.15
N ILE A 101 -5.47 4.23 -19.37
CA ILE A 101 -6.76 4.73 -19.90
C ILE A 101 -6.46 5.85 -20.92
N PRO A 102 -7.12 5.88 -22.09
CA PRO A 102 -6.93 6.94 -23.08
C PRO A 102 -7.19 8.32 -22.47
N PRO A 103 -6.43 9.37 -22.86
CA PRO A 103 -6.57 10.72 -22.29
C PRO A 103 -7.99 11.30 -22.36
N GLU A 104 -8.75 10.96 -23.41
CA GLU A 104 -10.13 11.37 -23.61
C GLU A 104 -11.13 10.72 -22.64
N GLU A 105 -10.78 9.57 -22.06
CA GLU A 105 -11.58 8.81 -21.09
C GLU A 105 -11.12 9.07 -19.63
N ASP A 106 -9.95 9.67 -19.43
CA ASP A 106 -9.26 9.82 -18.14
C ASP A 106 -10.06 10.64 -17.09
N TYR A 107 -10.97 11.49 -17.56
CA TYR A 107 -11.87 12.24 -16.69
C TYR A 107 -12.94 11.34 -16.05
N ASP A 108 -13.49 10.38 -16.79
CA ASP A 108 -14.61 9.55 -16.34
C ASP A 108 -14.14 8.20 -15.79
N PHE A 109 -12.98 7.72 -16.21
CA PHE A 109 -12.47 6.40 -15.90
C PHE A 109 -11.15 6.44 -15.12
N THR A 110 -10.95 5.43 -14.28
CA THR A 110 -9.71 5.29 -13.49
C THR A 110 -9.31 3.83 -13.30
N ARG A 111 -8.17 3.61 -12.64
CA ARG A 111 -7.66 2.29 -12.24
C ARG A 111 -7.25 2.33 -10.78
N PHE A 112 -7.10 1.16 -10.15
CA PHE A 112 -6.26 1.07 -8.96
C PHE A 112 -4.84 1.46 -9.35
N TYR A 113 -4.26 2.46 -8.68
CA TYR A 113 -2.90 2.87 -8.98
C TYR A 113 -1.91 1.72 -8.73
N ARG A 114 -1.93 1.14 -7.52
CA ARG A 114 -1.08 0.01 -7.13
C ARG A 114 -1.62 -0.60 -5.84
N TRP A 115 -2.01 -1.87 -5.88
CA TRP A 115 -2.27 -2.65 -4.67
C TRP A 115 -0.95 -2.95 -3.96
N HIS A 116 -0.86 -2.57 -2.68
CA HIS A 116 0.36 -2.74 -1.91
C HIS A 116 0.10 -2.80 -0.40
N ILE A 117 1.17 -3.13 0.31
CA ILE A 117 1.34 -2.95 1.75
C ILE A 117 2.29 -1.75 1.89
N ASP A 118 2.04 -0.81 2.81
CA ASP A 118 3.05 0.21 3.11
C ASP A 118 4.25 -0.51 3.73
N ALA A 119 5.43 -0.46 3.12
CA ALA A 119 6.63 -1.11 3.64
C ALA A 119 7.89 -0.70 2.86
N ALA A 120 9.06 -0.66 3.50
CA ALA A 120 10.31 -0.56 2.76
C ALA A 120 10.66 -1.86 2.01
N LEU A 121 10.34 -3.01 2.64
CA LEU A 121 10.64 -4.37 2.16
C LEU A 121 12.15 -4.64 1.93
N TYR A 122 12.99 -3.77 2.48
CA TYR A 122 14.43 -3.87 2.56
C TYR A 122 14.84 -3.13 3.84
N GLU A 123 15.61 -3.77 4.72
CA GLU A 123 16.04 -3.29 6.05
C GLU A 123 14.93 -3.08 7.09
N TYR A 124 13.78 -2.52 6.70
CA TYR A 124 12.69 -2.18 7.62
C TYR A 124 11.46 -3.05 7.41
N TYR A 125 10.87 -3.48 8.52
CA TYR A 125 9.65 -4.29 8.51
C TYR A 125 8.40 -3.45 8.23
N PRO A 126 7.37 -4.05 7.59
CA PRO A 126 6.08 -3.40 7.37
C PRO A 126 5.49 -2.82 8.66
N PRO A 127 5.09 -1.53 8.69
CA PRO A 127 4.30 -0.93 9.75
C PRO A 127 3.13 -1.80 10.19
N LYS A 128 2.78 -1.77 11.48
CA LYS A 128 1.59 -2.45 12.00
C LYS A 128 0.29 -1.74 11.60
N VAL A 129 0.33 -0.41 11.62
CA VAL A 129 -0.80 0.47 11.31
C VAL A 129 -0.33 1.64 10.46
N THR A 130 -1.21 2.12 9.59
CA THR A 130 -1.09 3.42 8.94
C THR A 130 -2.29 4.28 9.34
N THR A 131 -2.03 5.57 9.61
CA THR A 131 -3.08 6.58 9.81
C THR A 131 -3.14 7.53 8.62
N LEU A 132 -4.33 7.85 8.17
CA LEU A 132 -4.62 8.84 7.13
C LEU A 132 -5.66 9.82 7.64
N LEU A 133 -5.34 11.11 7.68
CA LEU A 133 -6.30 12.17 7.98
C LEU A 133 -6.63 12.96 6.71
N ALA A 134 -7.92 13.04 6.38
CA ALA A 134 -8.44 13.91 5.35
C ALA A 134 -8.51 15.36 5.85
N VAL A 135 -7.79 16.27 5.17
CA VAL A 135 -7.77 17.71 5.48
C VAL A 135 -8.62 18.48 4.49
N LYS A 136 -8.40 18.24 3.19
CA LYS A 136 -9.25 18.70 2.10
C LYS A 136 -9.54 17.53 1.17
N VAL A 137 -10.81 17.37 0.81
CA VAL A 137 -11.27 16.32 -0.11
C VAL A 137 -11.93 16.96 -1.32
N PRO A 138 -11.73 16.41 -2.53
CA PRO A 138 -12.49 16.86 -3.70
C PRO A 138 -13.97 16.55 -3.48
N LYS A 139 -14.87 17.42 -3.97
CA LYS A 139 -16.31 17.26 -3.78
C LYS A 139 -17.00 16.79 -5.06
N GLY A 140 -17.85 15.78 -4.92
CA GLY A 140 -18.89 15.43 -5.89
C GLY A 140 -18.46 14.60 -7.09
N ARG A 141 -17.21 14.66 -7.56
CA ARG A 141 -16.77 13.85 -8.71
C ARG A 141 -16.51 12.40 -8.31
N ARG A 142 -17.01 11.49 -9.13
CA ARG A 142 -16.80 10.05 -9.07
C ARG A 142 -16.26 9.59 -10.41
N GLN A 143 -15.64 8.42 -10.44
CA GLN A 143 -15.11 7.81 -11.64
C GLN A 143 -15.52 6.33 -11.71
N THR A 144 -15.56 5.78 -12.91
CA THR A 144 -15.69 4.35 -13.12
C THR A 144 -14.31 3.71 -13.14
N LEU A 145 -14.01 2.90 -12.13
CA LEU A 145 -12.81 2.07 -12.11
C LEU A 145 -12.97 0.88 -13.07
N ARG A 146 -11.99 0.69 -13.95
CA ARG A 146 -11.93 -0.44 -14.90
C ARG A 146 -10.80 -1.39 -14.56
N TYR A 147 -11.10 -2.69 -14.53
CA TYR A 147 -10.09 -3.74 -14.30
C TYR A 147 -9.34 -4.09 -15.58
N ASP A 148 -10.02 -4.09 -16.72
CA ASP A 148 -9.49 -4.39 -18.07
C ASP A 148 -8.56 -5.62 -18.12
N ASP A 149 -8.91 -6.66 -17.38
CA ASP A 149 -8.19 -7.95 -17.33
C ASP A 149 -9.08 -9.10 -17.83
N GLU A 150 -9.91 -8.81 -18.84
CA GLU A 150 -10.87 -9.74 -19.47
C GLU A 150 -12.05 -10.15 -18.58
N SER A 151 -12.07 -9.75 -17.30
CA SER A 151 -13.18 -10.01 -16.37
C SER A 151 -14.44 -9.19 -16.66
N ASN A 152 -14.31 -8.08 -17.39
CA ASN A 152 -15.34 -7.03 -17.55
C ASN A 152 -15.80 -6.41 -16.21
N GLU A 153 -15.04 -6.58 -15.12
CA GLU A 153 -15.36 -5.97 -13.84
C GLU A 153 -15.14 -4.45 -13.88
N THR A 154 -16.09 -3.71 -13.30
CA THR A 154 -16.01 -2.26 -13.08
C THR A 154 -16.53 -1.92 -11.69
N MET A 155 -16.15 -0.76 -11.17
CA MET A 155 -16.61 -0.27 -9.86
C MET A 155 -16.75 1.26 -9.88
N ASP A 156 -17.88 1.79 -9.41
CA ASP A 156 -18.01 3.23 -9.15
C ASP A 156 -17.23 3.62 -7.89
N VAL A 157 -16.41 4.66 -7.98
CA VAL A 157 -15.50 5.08 -6.91
C VAL A 157 -15.50 6.60 -6.73
N PRO A 158 -15.44 7.11 -5.48
CA PRO A 158 -15.23 8.53 -5.24
C PRO A 158 -13.81 8.95 -5.66
N LEU A 159 -13.67 10.16 -6.18
CA LEU A 159 -12.37 10.68 -6.61
C LEU A 159 -11.37 10.75 -5.45
N GLY A 160 -10.17 10.19 -5.65
CA GLY A 160 -9.10 10.25 -4.65
C GLY A 160 -9.32 9.37 -3.42
N THR A 161 -10.20 8.38 -3.56
CA THR A 161 -10.46 7.36 -2.54
C THR A 161 -9.22 6.50 -2.27
N THR A 162 -9.22 5.86 -1.11
CA THR A 162 -8.33 4.73 -0.82
C THR A 162 -9.19 3.48 -0.79
N ALA A 163 -8.86 2.53 -1.66
CA ALA A 163 -9.49 1.23 -1.72
C ALA A 163 -8.74 0.24 -0.82
N PHE A 164 -9.49 -0.61 -0.12
CA PHE A 164 -8.97 -1.62 0.80
C PHE A 164 -9.56 -2.99 0.48
N VAL A 165 -8.72 -4.02 0.63
CA VAL A 165 -9.12 -5.43 0.58
C VAL A 165 -8.40 -6.16 1.71
N THR A 166 -9.06 -7.10 2.38
CA THR A 166 -8.45 -7.83 3.49
C THR A 166 -7.77 -9.11 3.03
N GLY A 167 -6.55 -9.33 3.53
CA GLY A 167 -5.84 -10.59 3.35
C GLY A 167 -6.54 -11.77 4.03
N GLU A 168 -7.35 -11.53 5.06
CA GLU A 168 -8.15 -12.58 5.72
C GLU A 168 -9.16 -13.17 4.72
N ARG A 169 -9.88 -12.30 3.99
CA ARG A 169 -10.82 -12.74 2.95
C ARG A 169 -10.12 -13.43 1.79
N MET A 170 -8.98 -12.91 1.36
CA MET A 170 -8.16 -13.55 0.31
C MET A 170 -7.78 -14.98 0.70
N PHE A 171 -7.33 -15.18 1.94
CA PHE A 171 -6.96 -16.50 2.45
C PHE A 171 -8.15 -17.46 2.52
N GLU A 172 -9.32 -16.99 2.99
CA GLU A 172 -10.55 -17.80 3.06
C GLU A 172 -10.94 -18.37 1.69
N MET A 173 -10.75 -17.57 0.63
CA MET A 173 -11.12 -17.89 -0.76
C MET A 173 -10.17 -18.88 -1.45
N LEU A 174 -9.01 -19.15 -0.87
CA LEU A 174 -8.04 -20.10 -1.43
C LEU A 174 -8.58 -21.55 -1.39
N SER A 175 -8.17 -22.34 -2.37
CA SER A 175 -8.34 -23.80 -2.34
C SER A 175 -7.54 -24.40 -1.19
N ASP A 176 -7.83 -25.65 -0.80
CA ASP A 176 -7.07 -26.31 0.27
C ASP A 176 -5.60 -26.54 -0.11
N GLU A 177 -5.34 -26.82 -1.39
CA GLU A 177 -3.98 -26.92 -1.94
C GLU A 177 -3.24 -25.58 -1.82
N ASP A 178 -3.88 -24.49 -2.22
CA ASP A 178 -3.30 -23.15 -2.10
C ASP A 178 -3.07 -22.76 -0.64
N LYS A 179 -3.98 -23.11 0.27
CA LYS A 179 -3.82 -22.89 1.71
C LYS A 179 -2.58 -23.62 2.23
N GLU A 180 -2.38 -24.89 1.91
CA GLU A 180 -1.17 -25.61 2.34
C GLU A 180 0.09 -24.97 1.75
N PHE A 181 0.05 -24.61 0.47
CA PHE A 181 1.17 -23.94 -0.21
C PHE A 181 1.56 -22.63 0.47
N VAL A 182 0.62 -21.70 0.67
CA VAL A 182 0.92 -20.38 1.24
C VAL A 182 1.25 -20.45 2.74
N LEU A 183 0.69 -21.40 3.49
CA LEU A 183 1.02 -21.59 4.90
C LEU A 183 2.43 -22.17 5.09
N GLY A 184 2.95 -22.91 4.10
CA GLY A 184 4.29 -23.48 4.13
C GLY A 184 5.38 -22.62 3.49
N SER A 185 5.01 -21.53 2.82
CA SER A 185 5.94 -20.78 1.96
C SER A 185 6.23 -19.37 2.47
N LYS A 186 7.39 -18.84 2.06
CA LYS A 186 7.84 -17.47 2.34
C LYS A 186 8.14 -16.75 1.03
N VAL A 187 7.90 -15.45 0.98
CA VAL A 187 8.24 -14.58 -0.16
C VAL A 187 9.53 -13.82 0.16
N GLU A 188 10.40 -13.75 -0.84
CA GLU A 188 11.58 -12.89 -0.81
C GLU A 188 11.31 -11.65 -1.66
N TYR A 189 11.59 -10.48 -1.10
CA TYR A 189 11.50 -9.21 -1.81
C TYR A 189 12.84 -8.82 -2.43
N ALA A 190 12.81 -8.13 -3.56
CA ALA A 190 14.03 -7.65 -4.20
C ALA A 190 14.77 -6.63 -3.32
N PRO A 191 16.12 -6.57 -3.36
CA PRO A 191 16.85 -5.48 -2.75
C PRO A 191 16.49 -4.15 -3.40
N HIS A 192 16.44 -3.08 -2.60
CA HIS A 192 16.03 -1.75 -3.07
C HIS A 192 14.78 -1.79 -3.96
N PRO A 193 13.67 -2.40 -3.51
CA PRO A 193 12.62 -2.91 -4.40
C PRO A 193 11.98 -1.83 -5.27
N TYR A 194 11.85 -0.61 -4.74
CA TYR A 194 11.26 0.54 -5.44
C TYR A 194 12.18 1.20 -6.48
N ILE A 195 13.48 0.89 -6.47
CA ILE A 195 14.43 1.22 -7.53
C ILE A 195 14.46 0.06 -8.53
N TRP A 196 14.59 -1.17 -8.04
CA TRP A 196 14.60 -2.40 -8.84
C TRP A 196 13.46 -2.48 -9.85
N MET A 197 12.22 -2.25 -9.41
CA MET A 197 11.06 -2.34 -10.28
C MET A 197 10.72 -1.04 -11.04
N SER A 198 11.53 0.02 -10.93
CA SER A 198 11.19 1.35 -11.49
C SER A 198 10.97 1.38 -13.01
N PRO A 199 11.65 0.57 -13.84
CA PRO A 199 11.39 0.57 -15.28
C PRO A 199 10.22 -0.35 -15.67
N ALA A 200 9.83 -1.29 -14.81
CA ALA A 200 8.69 -2.17 -15.03
C ALA A 200 7.36 -1.40 -14.91
N ARG A 201 6.30 -1.99 -15.46
CA ARG A 201 4.97 -1.36 -15.53
C ARG A 201 3.88 -2.26 -14.98
N SER A 202 2.89 -1.65 -14.34
CA SER A 202 1.81 -2.35 -13.66
C SER A 202 0.78 -2.92 -14.62
N LEU A 203 0.17 -4.03 -14.20
CA LEU A 203 -1.04 -4.57 -14.81
C LEU A 203 -2.21 -3.57 -14.68
N PRO A 204 -3.20 -3.59 -15.59
CA PRO A 204 -4.40 -2.73 -15.54
C PRO A 204 -5.15 -2.75 -14.20
N THR A 205 -5.10 -3.87 -13.48
CA THR A 205 -5.72 -4.02 -12.16
C THR A 205 -4.94 -3.39 -11.02
N GLY A 206 -3.73 -2.88 -11.28
CA GLY A 206 -2.79 -2.38 -10.27
C GLY A 206 -2.20 -3.46 -9.36
N LEU A 207 -2.54 -4.74 -9.59
CA LEU A 207 -2.13 -5.88 -8.76
C LEU A 207 -0.85 -6.50 -9.31
N GLY A 208 0.31 -5.91 -9.00
CA GLY A 208 1.60 -6.38 -9.50
C GLY A 208 1.97 -5.80 -10.86
N LEU A 209 3.01 -6.37 -11.47
CA LEU A 209 3.68 -5.84 -12.66
C LEU A 209 3.74 -6.89 -13.78
N TYR A 210 3.86 -6.41 -15.01
CA TYR A 210 4.21 -7.26 -16.15
C TYR A 210 5.62 -7.83 -16.00
N SER A 211 5.83 -9.06 -16.48
CA SER A 211 7.14 -9.73 -16.47
C SER A 211 7.81 -9.60 -17.83
N GLU A 212 8.37 -8.42 -18.09
CA GLU A 212 8.99 -8.06 -19.37
C GLU A 212 10.53 -7.96 -19.28
N GLY A 213 11.11 -8.35 -18.14
CA GLY A 213 12.55 -8.30 -17.90
C GLY A 213 13.11 -6.87 -17.83
N LEU A 214 12.28 -5.91 -17.39
CA LEU A 214 12.62 -4.48 -17.31
C LEU A 214 13.19 -4.08 -15.95
N GLU A 215 13.18 -4.98 -14.97
CA GLU A 215 13.76 -4.73 -13.66
C GLU A 215 15.26 -4.45 -13.77
N LEU A 216 15.76 -3.53 -12.95
CA LEU A 216 17.17 -3.18 -12.98
C LEU A 216 18.05 -4.36 -12.50
N PRO A 217 19.14 -4.66 -13.20
CA PRO A 217 20.10 -5.67 -12.73
C PRO A 217 20.80 -5.19 -11.45
N GLU A 218 21.32 -6.14 -10.66
CA GLU A 218 21.97 -5.83 -9.37
C GLU A 218 23.14 -4.82 -9.51
N SER A 219 23.82 -4.81 -10.65
CA SER A 219 24.91 -3.86 -10.96
C SER A 219 24.45 -2.40 -11.07
N GLU A 220 23.16 -2.15 -11.28
CA GLU A 220 22.59 -0.80 -11.38
C GLU A 220 21.86 -0.36 -10.11
N LEU A 221 21.77 -1.23 -9.11
CA LEU A 221 21.19 -0.92 -7.81
C LEU A 221 22.24 -0.27 -6.88
N PRO A 222 21.82 0.49 -5.86
CA PRO A 222 22.70 0.85 -4.76
C PRO A 222 23.31 -0.40 -4.12
N PRO A 223 24.43 -0.28 -3.36
CA PRO A 223 25.07 -1.41 -2.72
C PRO A 223 24.08 -2.32 -1.98
N ILE A 224 24.14 -3.62 -2.27
CA ILE A 224 23.21 -4.60 -1.73
C ILE A 224 23.86 -5.27 -0.52
N ASP A 225 23.31 -4.98 0.66
CA ASP A 225 23.52 -5.79 1.86
C ASP A 225 22.51 -6.93 1.88
N GLN A 226 23.01 -8.16 1.80
CA GLN A 226 22.20 -9.38 1.77
C GLN A 226 21.42 -9.60 3.08
N SER A 227 21.94 -9.12 4.22
CA SER A 227 21.28 -9.26 5.52
C SER A 227 20.02 -8.42 5.65
N LYS A 228 19.84 -7.44 4.76
CA LYS A 228 18.68 -6.53 4.73
C LYS A 228 17.56 -7.01 3.81
N ILE A 229 17.80 -8.07 3.03
CA ILE A 229 16.78 -8.67 2.16
C ILE A 229 15.68 -9.29 3.03
N MET A 230 14.44 -8.96 2.71
CA MET A 230 13.29 -9.42 3.48
C MET A 230 12.74 -10.74 2.92
N ILE A 231 12.80 -11.79 3.73
CA ILE A 231 12.10 -13.06 3.50
C ILE A 231 11.00 -13.17 4.54
N LEU A 232 9.74 -13.03 4.13
CA LEU A 232 8.58 -12.96 5.02
C LEU A 232 7.58 -14.08 4.71
N PRO A 233 6.80 -14.57 5.69
CA PRO A 233 5.72 -15.51 5.43
C PRO A 233 4.72 -14.96 4.40
N MET A 234 4.10 -15.84 3.60
CA MET A 234 3.01 -15.43 2.70
C MET A 234 1.69 -15.17 3.44
N VAL A 235 1.52 -15.79 4.61
CA VAL A 235 0.32 -15.64 5.46
C VAL A 235 0.74 -15.10 6.81
N TRP A 236 0.25 -13.92 7.17
CA TRP A 236 0.53 -13.25 8.44
C TRP A 236 -0.58 -13.54 9.44
N LYS A 237 -0.21 -13.78 10.69
CA LYS A 237 -1.13 -14.00 11.79
C LYS A 237 -1.58 -12.66 12.36
N ASN A 238 -2.89 -12.45 12.42
CA ASN A 238 -3.46 -11.33 13.15
C ASN A 238 -3.16 -11.49 14.66
N PRO A 239 -2.45 -10.56 15.30
CA PRO A 239 -1.96 -10.74 16.68
C PRO A 239 -3.07 -10.72 17.73
N VAL A 240 -4.26 -10.19 17.40
CA VAL A 240 -5.40 -10.13 18.33
C VAL A 240 -6.38 -11.26 18.05
N THR A 241 -6.76 -11.47 16.80
CA THR A 241 -7.81 -12.45 16.45
C THR A 241 -7.25 -13.85 16.15
N GLY A 242 -5.95 -13.97 15.89
CA GLY A 242 -5.30 -15.20 15.47
C GLY A 242 -5.62 -15.63 14.04
N LYS A 243 -6.42 -14.85 13.30
CA LYS A 243 -6.83 -15.19 11.93
C LYS A 243 -5.65 -15.10 10.94
N PRO A 244 -5.62 -16.00 9.93
CA PRO A 244 -4.65 -15.94 8.84
C PRO A 244 -5.02 -14.86 7.82
N ALA A 245 -4.03 -14.06 7.39
CA ALA A 245 -4.19 -13.10 6.30
C ALA A 245 -3.16 -13.35 5.21
N LEU A 246 -3.58 -13.61 3.97
CA LEU A 246 -2.69 -13.66 2.81
C LEU A 246 -2.12 -12.25 2.58
N GLN A 247 -0.82 -12.07 2.76
CA GLN A 247 -0.15 -10.77 2.77
C GLN A 247 1.17 -10.84 2.01
N ILE A 248 1.10 -10.40 0.76
CA ILE A 248 2.23 -10.36 -0.18
C ILE A 248 2.17 -9.01 -0.87
N HIS A 249 3.29 -8.29 -0.93
CA HIS A 249 3.36 -7.08 -1.76
C HIS A 249 3.59 -7.49 -3.23
N PRO A 250 2.58 -7.33 -4.12
CA PRO A 250 2.57 -7.99 -5.43
C PRO A 250 3.61 -7.44 -6.41
N SER A 251 4.00 -6.17 -6.30
CA SER A 251 4.98 -5.58 -7.23
C SER A 251 6.44 -5.90 -6.89
N ALA A 252 6.75 -6.07 -5.60
CA ALA A 252 8.13 -6.12 -5.09
C ALA A 252 8.65 -7.56 -4.86
N VAL A 253 7.77 -8.55 -4.97
CA VAL A 253 8.10 -9.97 -4.78
C VAL A 253 9.07 -10.43 -5.86
N ARG A 254 10.13 -11.13 -5.45
CA ARG A 254 11.19 -11.66 -6.32
C ARG A 254 11.19 -13.18 -6.36
N LYS A 255 11.10 -13.85 -5.20
CA LYS A 255 11.17 -15.32 -5.08
C LYS A 255 10.12 -15.87 -4.13
N ILE A 256 9.81 -17.15 -4.27
CA ILE A 256 9.02 -17.91 -3.30
C ILE A 256 9.87 -19.08 -2.79
N HIS A 257 10.11 -19.12 -1.47
CA HIS A 257 10.77 -20.21 -0.75
C HIS A 257 9.70 -21.18 -0.25
N GLN A 258 9.77 -22.43 -0.68
CA GLN A 258 8.76 -23.45 -0.39
C GLN A 258 9.13 -24.27 0.85
N LYS A 259 8.12 -24.94 1.42
CA LYS A 259 8.24 -25.78 2.63
C LYS A 259 9.27 -26.90 2.50
N ASP A 260 9.44 -27.44 1.29
CA ASP A 260 10.38 -28.53 0.99
C ASP A 260 11.83 -28.04 0.76
N GLY A 261 12.07 -26.72 0.85
CA GLY A 261 13.36 -26.09 0.62
C GLY A 261 13.64 -25.70 -0.83
N SER A 262 12.74 -26.01 -1.77
CA SER A 262 12.86 -25.53 -3.15
C SER A 262 12.51 -24.04 -3.27
N VAL A 263 13.06 -23.37 -4.28
CA VAL A 263 12.85 -21.93 -4.51
C VAL A 263 12.33 -21.71 -5.93
N ILE A 264 11.21 -20.99 -6.04
CA ILE A 264 10.70 -20.46 -7.30
C ILE A 264 11.35 -19.10 -7.51
N ASP A 265 12.30 -19.03 -8.44
CA ASP A 265 13.08 -17.83 -8.79
C ASP A 265 12.83 -17.34 -10.24
N ASP A 266 11.92 -18.01 -10.96
CA ASP A 266 11.40 -17.48 -12.22
C ASP A 266 10.40 -16.36 -11.92
N LEU A 267 10.80 -15.11 -12.18
CA LEU A 267 10.00 -13.93 -11.80
C LEU A 267 8.61 -13.93 -12.44
N ALA A 268 8.48 -14.43 -13.68
CA ALA A 268 7.20 -14.54 -14.36
C ALA A 268 6.27 -15.50 -13.62
N ARG A 269 6.76 -16.67 -13.25
CA ARG A 269 6.04 -17.67 -12.46
C ARG A 269 5.69 -17.16 -11.06
N VAL A 270 6.60 -16.47 -10.40
CA VAL A 270 6.36 -15.87 -9.08
C VAL A 270 5.18 -14.89 -9.15
N ARG A 271 5.19 -13.98 -10.12
CA ARG A 271 4.13 -12.97 -10.31
C ARG A 271 2.80 -13.60 -10.72
N GLU A 272 2.82 -14.61 -11.59
CA GLU A 272 1.63 -15.37 -11.97
C GLU A 272 0.97 -16.03 -10.74
N ILE A 273 1.76 -16.69 -9.90
CA ILE A 273 1.27 -17.31 -8.65
C ILE A 273 0.65 -16.25 -7.74
N VAL A 274 1.36 -15.15 -7.48
CA VAL A 274 0.87 -14.10 -6.58
C VAL A 274 -0.39 -13.43 -7.12
N TYR A 275 -0.44 -13.15 -8.43
CA TYR A 275 -1.63 -12.61 -9.09
C TYR A 275 -2.82 -13.55 -8.92
N ARG A 276 -2.67 -14.84 -9.25
CA ARG A 276 -3.74 -15.83 -9.13
C ARG A 276 -4.28 -15.94 -7.69
N LEU A 277 -3.39 -15.88 -6.69
CA LEU A 277 -3.77 -15.96 -5.28
C LEU A 277 -4.52 -14.71 -4.78
N GLN A 278 -4.15 -13.51 -5.26
CA GLN A 278 -4.71 -12.25 -4.76
C GLN A 278 -5.85 -11.68 -5.61
N ARG A 279 -5.88 -11.96 -6.93
CA ARG A 279 -6.83 -11.36 -7.88
C ARG A 279 -8.30 -11.58 -7.52
N PRO A 280 -8.74 -12.77 -7.07
CA PRO A 280 -10.12 -12.96 -6.62
C PRO A 280 -10.52 -12.05 -5.45
N GLY A 281 -9.56 -11.68 -4.59
CA GLY A 281 -9.80 -10.82 -3.43
C GLY A 281 -9.97 -9.34 -3.77
N ILE A 282 -9.59 -8.91 -4.98
CA ILE A 282 -9.80 -7.54 -5.44
C ILE A 282 -11.03 -7.38 -6.33
N SER A 283 -11.86 -8.41 -6.54
CA SER A 283 -13.15 -8.24 -7.25
C SER A 283 -14.04 -7.19 -6.56
N PRO A 284 -14.86 -6.40 -7.29
CA PRO A 284 -15.56 -5.22 -6.75
C PRO A 284 -16.33 -5.46 -5.44
N LYS A 285 -16.99 -6.61 -5.31
CA LYS A 285 -17.75 -7.01 -4.11
C LYS A 285 -16.91 -7.17 -2.82
N HIS A 286 -15.59 -7.22 -2.95
CA HIS A 286 -14.64 -7.37 -1.84
C HIS A 286 -13.83 -6.10 -1.57
N VAL A 287 -14.01 -5.06 -2.37
CA VAL A 287 -13.30 -3.80 -2.24
C VAL A 287 -14.10 -2.83 -1.39
N TYR A 288 -13.49 -2.33 -0.32
CA TYR A 288 -13.99 -1.17 0.41
C TYR A 288 -13.29 0.09 -0.10
N ALA A 289 -13.99 0.90 -0.91
CA ALA A 289 -13.53 2.23 -1.31
C ALA A 289 -14.08 3.27 -0.33
N HIS A 290 -13.20 3.89 0.45
CA HIS A 290 -13.63 4.85 1.46
C HIS A 290 -14.02 6.19 0.82
N ASP A 291 -15.29 6.57 0.94
CA ASP A 291 -15.78 7.89 0.55
C ASP A 291 -15.44 8.90 1.65
N TRP A 292 -14.43 9.72 1.39
CA TRP A 292 -13.81 10.56 2.41
C TRP A 292 -14.66 11.80 2.70
N GLU A 293 -14.80 12.13 3.98
CA GLU A 293 -15.17 13.47 4.42
C GLU A 293 -13.98 14.18 5.05
N GLU A 294 -13.94 15.51 4.96
CA GLU A 294 -12.92 16.28 5.68
C GLU A 294 -13.02 15.97 7.18
N GLY A 295 -11.87 15.79 7.83
CA GLY A 295 -11.81 15.40 9.23
C GLY A 295 -11.87 13.88 9.47
N ASP A 296 -12.05 13.06 8.44
CA ASP A 296 -11.94 11.60 8.61
C ASP A 296 -10.50 11.20 8.90
N LEU A 297 -10.31 10.54 10.04
CA LEU A 297 -9.09 9.83 10.39
C LEU A 297 -9.31 8.34 10.21
N VAL A 298 -8.72 7.77 9.16
CA VAL A 298 -8.72 6.33 8.92
C VAL A 298 -7.47 5.71 9.52
N LEU A 299 -7.68 4.66 10.32
CA LEU A 299 -6.64 3.73 10.73
C LEU A 299 -6.87 2.43 9.97
N PHE A 300 -5.83 1.90 9.34
CA PHE A 300 -5.89 0.56 8.77
C PHE A 300 -4.74 -0.32 9.26
N HIS A 301 -5.07 -1.58 9.54
CA HIS A 301 -4.14 -2.63 9.90
C HIS A 301 -3.31 -2.98 8.66
N ASN A 302 -2.19 -2.27 8.48
CA ASN A 302 -1.32 -2.41 7.32
C ASN A 302 -0.83 -3.85 7.10
N ARG A 303 -0.79 -4.67 8.17
CA ARG A 303 -0.45 -6.10 8.10
C ARG A 303 -1.64 -7.04 7.83
N GLY A 304 -2.83 -6.53 7.58
CA GLY A 304 -4.03 -7.32 7.31
C GLY A 304 -4.81 -6.90 6.07
N VAL A 305 -4.41 -5.80 5.41
CA VAL A 305 -5.04 -5.31 4.19
C VAL A 305 -4.00 -5.03 3.11
N LEU A 306 -4.41 -5.16 1.85
CA LEU A 306 -3.79 -4.38 0.78
C LEU A 306 -4.62 -3.13 0.56
N HIS A 307 -3.96 -2.07 0.10
CA HIS A 307 -4.62 -0.85 -0.31
C HIS A 307 -4.08 -0.29 -1.62
N SER A 308 -4.91 0.50 -2.28
CA SER A 308 -4.54 1.28 -3.46
C SER A 308 -5.21 2.64 -3.42
N VAL A 309 -4.48 3.68 -3.82
CA VAL A 309 -5.11 4.94 -4.19
C VAL A 309 -5.83 4.77 -5.53
N VAL A 310 -6.90 5.54 -5.71
CA VAL A 310 -7.74 5.52 -6.89
C VAL A 310 -8.13 6.95 -7.25
N GLY A 311 -8.14 7.24 -8.55
CA GLY A 311 -8.56 8.55 -9.06
C GLY A 311 -7.55 9.16 -10.03
N ALA A 312 -8.05 9.81 -11.06
CA ALA A 312 -7.29 10.64 -11.99
C ALA A 312 -7.77 12.09 -11.82
N PHE A 313 -6.98 12.90 -11.11
CA PHE A 313 -7.30 14.29 -10.79
C PHE A 313 -7.08 15.20 -12.00
N GLY A 314 -7.99 16.15 -12.20
CA GLY A 314 -7.80 17.30 -13.08
C GLY A 314 -7.06 18.45 -12.37
N ASP A 315 -6.60 19.43 -13.15
CA ASP A 315 -5.71 20.50 -12.68
C ASP A 315 -6.33 21.39 -11.58
N ASP A 316 -7.66 21.58 -11.59
CA ASP A 316 -8.38 22.44 -10.64
C ASP A 316 -8.80 21.72 -9.35
N GLU A 317 -8.52 20.42 -9.21
CA GLU A 317 -9.00 19.63 -8.09
C GLU A 317 -7.96 19.51 -6.99
N VAL A 318 -8.36 19.80 -5.75
CA VAL A 318 -7.45 19.82 -4.62
C VAL A 318 -7.75 18.67 -3.66
N ARG A 319 -6.70 17.96 -3.26
CA ARG A 319 -6.72 16.94 -2.21
C ARG A 319 -5.56 17.21 -1.26
N LEU A 320 -5.80 17.20 0.04
CA LEU A 320 -4.77 17.40 1.06
C LEU A 320 -4.99 16.45 2.23
N PHE A 321 -4.01 15.60 2.49
CA PHE A 321 -4.07 14.54 3.50
C PHE A 321 -2.78 14.52 4.32
N ARG A 322 -2.88 14.06 5.57
CA ARG A 322 -1.71 13.66 6.37
C ARG A 322 -1.66 12.14 6.51
N GLN A 323 -0.50 11.56 6.21
CA GLN A 323 -0.22 10.15 6.41
C GLN A 323 0.84 9.97 7.51
N CYS A 324 0.65 8.97 8.37
CA CYS A 324 1.69 8.51 9.26
C CYS A 324 1.72 6.98 9.28
N ASN A 325 2.87 6.42 8.90
CA ASN A 325 3.22 5.02 9.06
C ASN A 325 4.66 4.95 9.58
N LEU A 326 4.93 3.99 10.45
CA LEU A 326 6.21 3.88 11.15
C LEU A 326 6.79 2.49 10.96
N ALA A 327 8.08 2.41 10.63
CA ALA A 327 8.78 1.16 10.37
C ALA A 327 8.73 0.28 11.63
N ALA A 328 8.16 -0.92 11.53
CA ALA A 328 7.96 -1.74 12.72
C ALA A 328 9.28 -2.28 13.26
N GLY A 329 9.36 -2.44 14.58
CA GLY A 329 10.54 -2.99 15.25
C GLY A 329 10.72 -4.50 15.07
N GLU A 330 9.66 -5.20 14.64
CA GLU A 330 9.63 -6.66 14.49
C GLU A 330 9.01 -7.09 13.18
N ALA A 331 9.40 -8.28 12.70
CA ALA A 331 8.81 -8.91 11.53
C ALA A 331 7.32 -9.25 11.73
N PRO A 332 6.53 -9.34 10.66
CA PRO A 332 5.24 -10.03 10.73
C PRO A 332 5.45 -11.51 11.08
N VAL A 333 4.57 -12.04 11.91
CA VAL A 333 4.62 -13.44 12.37
C VAL A 333 3.74 -14.29 11.46
N GLY A 334 4.28 -15.40 10.96
CA GLY A 334 3.53 -16.36 10.16
C GLY A 334 2.59 -17.23 11.00
N MET A 335 1.73 -18.01 10.33
CA MET A 335 0.85 -18.94 11.03
C MET A 335 1.57 -20.14 11.65
N ARG A 336 2.78 -20.46 11.18
CA ARG A 336 3.59 -21.63 11.58
C ARG A 336 4.92 -21.24 12.27
N ASP A 337 5.14 -19.95 12.50
CA ASP A 337 6.35 -19.42 13.14
C ASP A 337 6.22 -19.41 14.68
#